data_AF-A0A1H7K9I7-F1
#
_entry.id   AF-A0A1H7K9I7-F1
#
_cell.length_a   1.000
_cell.length_b   1.000
_cell.length_c   1.000
_cell.angle_alpha   90.00
_cell.angle_beta   90.00
_cell.angle_gamma   90.00
#
_symmetry.space_group_name_H-M   'P 1'
#
loop_
_entity.id
_entity.type
_entity.pdbx_description
1 polymer ?
#
loop_
_entity_poly.entity_id
_entity_poly.type
_entity_poly.pdbx_seq_one_letter_code
_entity_poly.pdbx_strand_id
1 'polypeptide(L)'
;MTISAEITVIANRIANTGKTPSVALIKSQLSKPVPLPTIIAVLKTWQHDAAHTQLHHPIKSAVEEEHKDNAQLQQLIAQAIAPLQQEVAELKKLVQQLSKQ
;
A
#
# COMPACT_ATOMS: atom_id res chain seq x y z
N MET A 1 -7.50 -3.72 -19.95
CA MET A 1 -6.40 -4.48 -19.34
C MET A 1 -6.51 -5.93 -19.80
N THR A 2 -5.41 -6.56 -20.21
CA THR A 2 -5.38 -7.99 -20.56
C THR A 2 -5.45 -8.84 -19.29
N ILE A 3 -6.08 -10.00 -19.38
CA ILE A 3 -6.25 -10.94 -18.26
C ILE A 3 -4.90 -11.36 -17.67
N SER A 4 -3.86 -11.46 -18.51
CA SER A 4 -2.48 -11.72 -18.08
C SER A 4 -1.91 -10.61 -17.20
N ALA A 5 -2.15 -9.35 -17.54
CA ALA A 5 -1.70 -8.22 -16.72
C ALA A 5 -2.40 -8.20 -15.35
N GLU A 6 -3.70 -8.52 -15.30
CA GLU A 6 -4.45 -8.64 -14.05
C GLU A 6 -3.87 -9.73 -13.14
N ILE A 7 -3.58 -10.91 -13.70
CA ILE A 7 -2.95 -12.01 -12.95
C ILE A 7 -1.58 -11.61 -12.40
N THR A 8 -0.74 -10.94 -13.21
CA THR A 8 0.58 -10.46 -12.77
C THR A 8 0.49 -9.45 -11.64
N VAL A 9 -0.45 -8.49 -11.71
CA VAL A 9 -0.69 -7.50 -10.65
C VAL A 9 -1.10 -8.18 -9.34
N ILE A 10 -2.00 -9.16 -9.41
CA ILE A 10 -2.43 -9.94 -8.23
C ILE A 10 -1.26 -10.75 -7.67
N ALA A 11 -0.47 -11.40 -8.51
CA ALA A 11 0.70 -12.18 -8.08
C ALA A 11 1.72 -11.30 -7.34
N ASN A 12 2.03 -10.12 -7.88
CA ASN A 12 2.89 -9.12 -7.24
C ASN A 12 2.35 -8.65 -5.90
N ARG A 13 1.04 -8.36 -5.82
CA ARG A 13 0.42 -7.97 -4.55
C ARG A 13 0.58 -9.05 -3.49
N ILE A 14 0.33 -10.31 -3.84
CA ILE A 14 0.47 -11.44 -2.90
C ILE A 14 1.94 -11.59 -2.48
N ALA A 15 2.88 -11.52 -3.43
CA ALA A 15 4.32 -11.58 -3.15
C ALA A 15 4.79 -10.46 -2.20
N ASN A 16 4.32 -9.22 -2.41
CA ASN A 16 4.63 -8.08 -1.54
C ASN A 16 4.08 -8.24 -0.11
N THR A 17 3.06 -9.07 0.10
CA THR A 17 2.58 -9.41 1.45
C THR A 17 3.38 -10.53 2.12
N GLY A 18 4.47 -11.00 1.49
CA GLY A 18 5.29 -12.10 2.00
C GLY A 18 4.69 -13.49 1.77
N LYS A 19 3.62 -13.61 0.97
CA LYS A 19 2.98 -14.88 0.62
C LYS A 19 3.36 -15.30 -0.78
N THR A 20 3.53 -16.60 -1.01
CA THR A 20 3.75 -17.12 -2.36
C THR A 20 2.45 -17.07 -3.16
N PRO A 21 2.41 -16.39 -4.33
CA PRO A 21 1.22 -16.41 -5.17
C PRO A 21 0.93 -17.82 -5.65
N SER A 22 -0.29 -18.30 -5.38
CA SER A 22 -0.77 -19.60 -5.80
C SER A 22 -1.98 -19.45 -6.71
N VAL A 23 -2.24 -20.48 -7.50
CA VAL A 23 -3.37 -20.51 -8.43
C VAL A 23 -4.72 -20.29 -7.70
N ALA A 24 -4.89 -20.85 -6.50
CA ALA A 24 -6.09 -20.67 -5.70
C ALA A 24 -6.23 -19.22 -5.20
N LEU A 25 -5.15 -18.62 -4.71
CA LEU A 25 -5.15 -17.24 -4.23
C LEU A 25 -5.46 -16.25 -5.36
N ILE A 26 -4.86 -16.48 -6.53
CA ILE A 26 -5.10 -15.64 -7.72
C ILE A 26 -6.54 -15.82 -8.20
N LYS A 27 -7.04 -17.06 -8.30
CA LYS A 27 -8.40 -17.37 -8.71
C LYS A 27 -9.44 -16.70 -7.81
N SER A 28 -9.20 -16.63 -6.50
CA SER A 28 -10.11 -15.98 -5.55
C SER A 28 -10.19 -14.46 -5.69
N GLN A 29 -9.18 -13.82 -6.30
CA GLN A 29 -9.05 -12.37 -6.39
C GLN A 29 -9.35 -11.83 -7.80
N LEU A 30 -9.56 -12.72 -8.77
CA LEU A 30 -9.88 -12.36 -10.15
C LEU A 30 -11.33 -11.92 -10.29
N SER A 31 -11.57 -10.84 -11.03
CA SER A 31 -12.92 -10.28 -11.22
C SER A 31 -13.78 -11.11 -12.18
N LYS A 32 -13.15 -11.96 -13.00
CA LYS A 32 -13.79 -12.78 -14.03
C LYS A 32 -13.33 -14.23 -13.93
N PRO A 33 -14.18 -15.20 -14.30
CA PRO A 33 -13.75 -16.59 -14.41
C PRO A 33 -12.71 -16.71 -15.53
N VAL A 34 -11.48 -17.07 -15.15
CA VAL A 34 -10.38 -17.30 -16.08
C VAL A 34 -10.08 -18.81 -16.13
N PRO A 35 -9.83 -19.38 -17.33
CA PRO A 35 -9.43 -20.77 -17.44
C PRO A 35 -8.16 -21.07 -16.63
N LEU A 36 -8.17 -22.20 -15.92
CA LEU A 36 -7.03 -22.67 -15.12
C LEU A 36 -5.70 -22.69 -15.91
N PRO A 37 -5.65 -23.16 -17.17
CA PRO A 37 -4.41 -23.15 -17.95
C PRO A 37 -3.83 -21.75 -18.16
N THR A 38 -4.70 -20.75 -18.32
CA THR A 38 -4.29 -19.35 -18.51
C THR A 38 -3.64 -18.80 -17.23
N ILE A 39 -4.22 -19.09 -16.06
CA ILE A 39 -3.66 -18.68 -14.77
C ILE A 39 -2.29 -19.31 -14.58
N ILE A 40 -2.16 -20.62 -14.84
CA ILE A 40 -0.90 -21.36 -14.71
C ILE A 40 0.16 -20.82 -15.65
N ALA A 41 -0.18 -20.56 -16.92
CA ALA A 41 0.78 -20.07 -17.91
C ALA A 41 1.37 -18.71 -17.48
N VAL A 42 0.51 -17.77 -17.07
CA VAL A 42 0.95 -16.44 -16.63
C VAL A 42 1.73 -16.52 -15.33
N LEU A 43 1.27 -17.32 -14.37
CA LEU A 43 1.97 -17.52 -13.09
C LEU A 43 3.35 -18.17 -13.29
N LYS A 44 3.47 -19.11 -14.23
CA LYS A 44 4.75 -19.72 -14.59
C LYS A 44 5.70 -18.68 -15.18
N THR A 45 5.24 -17.85 -16.11
CA THR A 45 6.04 -16.75 -16.66
C THR A 45 6.47 -15.76 -15.56
N TRP A 46 5.54 -15.40 -14.67
CA TRP A 46 5.84 -14.55 -13.50
C TRP A 46 6.90 -15.15 -12.58
N GLN A 47 6.85 -16.45 -12.30
CA GLN A 47 7.86 -17.14 -11.49
C GLN A 47 9.24 -17.21 -12.17
N HIS A 48 9.32 -17.17 -13.50
CA HIS A 48 10.59 -17.15 -14.22
C HIS A 48 11.18 -15.75 -14.34
N ASP A 49 10.39 -14.72 -14.02
CA ASP A 49 10.88 -13.35 -14.00
C ASP A 49 11.71 -13.13 -12.72
N ALA A 50 13.02 -12.90 -12.90
CA ALA A 50 13.96 -12.69 -11.81
C ALA A 50 13.59 -11.48 -10.93
N ALA A 51 12.88 -10.49 -11.48
CA ALA A 51 12.40 -9.33 -10.75
C ALA A 51 11.28 -9.66 -9.74
N HIS A 52 10.57 -10.77 -9.92
CA HIS A 52 9.40 -11.15 -9.13
C HIS A 52 9.67 -12.28 -8.13
N THR A 53 10.83 -12.93 -8.25
CA THR A 53 11.28 -14.03 -7.38
C THR A 53 12.35 -13.63 -6.37
N GLN A 54 12.99 -12.47 -6.56
CA GLN A 54 13.80 -11.90 -5.49
C GLN A 54 12.86 -11.42 -4.39
N LEU A 55 12.68 -12.27 -3.38
CA LEU A 55 12.22 -11.87 -2.06
C LEU A 55 13.25 -10.88 -1.50
N HIS A 56 13.15 -9.61 -1.88
CA HIS A 56 13.75 -8.52 -1.12
C HIS A 56 12.92 -8.39 0.15
N HIS A 57 13.19 -9.27 1.10
CA HIS A 57 13.41 -8.99 2.51
C HIS A 57 13.21 -10.29 3.30
N PRO A 58 14.23 -10.81 4.01
CA PRO A 58 13.95 -11.71 5.12
C PRO A 58 13.12 -10.88 6.12
N ILE A 59 11.85 -11.22 6.31
CA ILE A 59 11.07 -10.70 7.44
C ILE A 59 11.67 -11.32 8.70
N LYS A 60 12.78 -10.74 9.15
CA LYS A 60 13.27 -10.82 10.50
C LYS A 60 12.81 -9.51 11.15
N SER A 61 11.76 -9.61 11.96
CA SER A 61 11.28 -8.56 12.86
C SER A 61 10.54 -7.36 12.22
N ALA A 62 9.34 -7.61 11.66
CA ALA A 62 8.38 -6.54 11.31
C ALA A 62 7.67 -5.92 12.55
N VAL A 63 8.23 -6.02 13.75
CA VAL A 63 7.65 -5.39 14.96
C VAL A 63 8.39 -4.10 15.34
N GLU A 64 9.60 -3.87 14.84
CA GLU A 64 10.41 -2.70 15.23
C GLU A 64 10.48 -1.58 14.16
N GLU A 65 10.26 -1.91 12.88
CA GLU A 65 10.31 -0.92 11.78
C GLU A 65 8.98 -0.14 11.60
N GLU A 66 7.81 -0.75 11.89
CA GLU A 66 6.51 -0.04 11.81
C GLU A 66 6.44 1.16 12.78
N HIS A 67 7.14 1.10 13.92
CA HIS A 67 7.17 2.19 14.89
C HIS A 67 8.02 3.38 14.43
N LYS A 68 9.11 3.15 13.67
CA LYS A 68 9.98 4.22 13.17
C LYS A 68 9.30 5.00 12.04
N ASP A 69 8.68 4.29 11.10
CA ASP A 69 7.94 4.94 10.02
C ASP A 69 6.71 5.69 10.54
N ASN A 70 5.99 5.15 11.53
CA ASN A 70 4.89 5.88 12.16
C ASN A 70 5.36 7.13 12.90
N ALA A 71 6.47 7.06 13.65
CA ALA A 71 6.99 8.23 14.36
C ALA A 71 7.43 9.35 13.41
N GLN A 72 8.11 8.99 12.31
CA GLN A 72 8.52 9.96 11.29
C GLN A 72 7.30 10.57 10.56
N LEU A 73 6.30 9.75 10.26
CA LEU A 73 5.06 10.20 9.62
C LEU A 73 4.25 11.12 10.55
N GLN A 74 4.18 10.80 11.85
CA GLN A 74 3.57 11.67 12.87
C GLN A 74 4.30 13.02 13.00
N GLN A 75 5.63 13.03 12.94
CA GLN A 75 6.41 14.27 12.96
C GLN A 75 6.18 15.14 11.72
N LEU A 76 6.08 14.52 10.53
CA LEU A 76 5.78 15.24 9.29
C LEU A 76 4.36 15.82 9.31
N ILE A 77 3.38 15.04 9.79
CA ILE A 77 2.01 15.50 9.97
C ILE A 77 1.95 16.67 10.96
N ALA A 78 2.64 16.57 12.11
CA ALA A 78 2.68 17.64 13.09
C ALA A 78 3.30 18.93 12.53
N GLN A 79 4.40 18.83 11.77
CA GLN A 79 5.00 19.98 11.09
C GLN A 79 4.06 20.61 10.05
N ALA A 80 3.36 19.79 9.26
CA ALA A 80 2.45 20.29 8.24
C ALA A 80 1.20 20.98 8.83
N ILE A 81 0.70 20.50 9.97
CA ILE A 81 -0.53 20.99 10.60
C ILE A 81 -0.28 22.20 11.52
N ALA A 82 0.93 22.36 12.07
CA ALA A 82 1.28 23.49 12.93
C ALA A 82 0.93 24.89 12.36
N PRO A 83 1.30 25.25 11.12
CA PRO A 83 0.95 26.57 10.58
C PRO A 83 -0.56 26.76 10.41
N LEU A 84 -1.28 25.70 10.01
CA LEU A 84 -2.73 25.73 9.86
C LEU A 84 -3.44 25.94 11.20
N GLN A 85 -2.94 25.30 12.27
CA GLN A 85 -3.48 25.52 13.62
C GLN A 85 -3.25 26.95 14.11
N GLN A 86 -2.11 27.56 13.79
CA GLN A 86 -1.83 28.96 14.12
C GLN A 86 -2.78 29.90 13.38
N GLU A 87 -2.95 29.73 12.06
CA GLU A 87 -3.89 30.54 11.28
C GLU A 87 -5.33 30.41 11.80
N VAL A 88 -5.78 29.18 12.11
CA VAL A 88 -7.12 28.95 12.67
C VAL A 88 -7.29 29.62 14.04
N ALA A 89 -6.25 29.62 14.88
CA ALA A 89 -6.29 30.28 16.18
C ALA A 89 -6.38 31.82 16.03
N GLU A 90 -5.61 32.38 15.10
CA GLU A 90 -5.64 33.82 14.79
C GLU A 90 -6.99 34.25 14.22
N LEU A 91 -7.52 33.49 13.25
CA LEU A 91 -8.84 33.72 12.68
C LEU A 91 -9.94 33.62 13.75
N LYS A 92 -9.88 32.62 14.65
CA LYS A 92 -10.81 32.52 15.77
C LYS A 92 -10.77 33.73 16.69
N LYS A 93 -9.56 34.25 16.99
CA LYS A 93 -9.39 35.44 17.83
C LYS A 93 -9.98 36.67 17.15
N LEU A 94 -9.77 36.82 15.86
CA LEU A 94 -10.28 37.93 15.06
C LEU A 94 -11.83 37.89 14.97
N VAL A 95 -12.41 36.71 14.76
CA VAL A 95 -13.87 36.50 14.82
C VAL A 95 -14.43 36.84 16.21
N GLN A 96 -13.76 36.42 17.29
CA GLN A 96 -14.19 36.77 18.65
C GLN A 96 -14.16 38.28 18.92
N GLN A 97 -13.13 38.98 18.41
CA GLN A 97 -13.03 40.44 18.53
C GLN A 97 -14.14 41.15 17.74
N LEU A 98 -14.44 40.67 16.54
CA LEU A 98 -15.52 41.21 15.71
C LEU A 98 -16.91 40.90 16.28
N SER A 99 -17.08 39.74 16.94
CA SER A 99 -18.35 39.37 17.59
C SER A 99 -18.63 40.08 18.92
N LYS A 100 -17.65 40.81 19.46
CA LYS A 100 -17.76 41.60 20.70
C LYS A 100 -17.95 43.10 20.45
N GLN A 101 -17.89 43.56 19.20
CA GLN A 101 -18.43 44.86 18.78
C GLN A 101 -19.91 44.72 18.45
#